data_AF-A0A954J9W9-F1
#
_entry.id   AF-A0A954J9W9-F1
#
_cell.length_a   1.000
_cell.length_b   1.000
_cell.length_c   1.000
_cell.angle_alpha   90.00
_cell.angle_beta   90.00
_cell.angle_gamma   90.00
#
_symmetry.space_group_name_H-M   'P 1'
#
loop_
_entity.id
_entity.type
_entity.pdbx_description
1 polymer ?
#
loop_
_entity_poly.entity_id
_entity_poly.type
_entity_poly.pdbx_seq_one_letter_code
_entity_poly.pdbx_strand_id
1 'polypeptide(L)'
;MPTETRQTSTSRTTKEKPSVKDNSNENGTEQDLNIADLQRMTMKELLELARDEKLTDFTGLKKQDLIFKILKERTKMNGLMFGEGTLEILPDGFGFLRSPDYHYLPCPDDIYVSPSQIRRFGLRNGA
;
A
#
# COMPACT_ATOMS: atom_id res chain seq x y z
N MET A 1 27.49 13.13 -54.50
CA MET A 1 27.19 14.54 -54.14
C MET A 1 26.71 15.22 -55.42
N PRO A 2 25.56 15.91 -55.44
CA PRO A 2 25.01 16.82 -54.41
C PRO A 2 23.64 16.34 -53.87
N THR A 3 22.88 17.02 -53.01
CA THR A 3 23.06 17.68 -51.69
C THR A 3 21.60 17.86 -51.17
N GLU A 4 21.36 17.55 -49.88
CA GLU A 4 20.28 17.93 -48.93
C GLU A 4 18.87 18.35 -49.42
N THR A 5 17.76 17.99 -48.75
CA THR A 5 17.23 18.75 -47.59
C THR A 5 16.02 18.07 -46.90
N ARG A 6 16.18 17.77 -45.60
CA ARG A 6 15.34 18.02 -44.39
C ARG A 6 13.80 17.73 -44.34
N GLN A 7 13.46 16.81 -43.40
CA GLN A 7 12.37 16.73 -42.38
C GLN A 7 10.91 17.14 -42.73
N THR A 8 9.93 16.30 -42.36
CA THR A 8 8.91 16.62 -41.34
C THR A 8 8.22 15.37 -40.78
N SER A 9 8.07 15.37 -39.47
CA SER A 9 7.17 14.58 -38.63
C SER A 9 5.69 14.78 -39.00
N THR A 10 4.85 13.75 -38.86
CA THR A 10 3.60 13.79 -38.06
C THR A 10 2.93 12.42 -38.02
N SER A 11 2.66 12.00 -36.79
CA SER A 11 1.85 10.91 -36.30
C SER A 11 0.37 11.00 -36.70
N ARG A 12 -0.25 9.85 -37.00
CA ARG A 12 -1.54 9.39 -36.43
C ARG A 12 -2.00 8.09 -37.07
N THR A 13 -1.72 6.98 -36.39
CA THR A 13 -2.47 5.72 -36.54
C THR A 13 -3.49 5.68 -35.41
N THR A 14 -4.74 6.05 -35.67
CA THR A 14 -5.85 5.75 -34.76
C THR A 14 -6.32 4.33 -35.03
N LYS A 15 -5.79 3.37 -34.27
CA LYS A 15 -6.41 2.05 -34.08
C LYS A 15 -7.31 2.13 -32.86
N GLU A 16 -8.51 1.58 -33.06
CA GLU A 16 -9.61 1.41 -32.12
C GLU A 16 -9.14 0.97 -30.72
N LYS A 17 -9.75 1.54 -29.69
CA LYS A 17 -9.83 0.90 -28.38
C LYS A 17 -11.29 0.54 -28.09
N PRO A 18 -11.57 -0.69 -27.62
CA PRO A 18 -12.93 -1.18 -27.43
C PRO A 18 -13.60 -0.53 -26.22
N SER A 19 -14.92 -0.39 -26.34
CA SER A 19 -15.84 -0.15 -25.24
C SER A 19 -15.71 -1.26 -24.20
N VAL A 20 -15.18 -0.93 -23.01
CA VAL A 20 -15.33 -1.77 -21.83
C VAL A 20 -16.60 -1.31 -21.14
N LYS A 21 -17.67 -2.08 -21.37
CA LYS A 21 -18.85 -2.12 -20.50
C LYS A 21 -18.39 -2.68 -19.16
N ASP A 22 -18.48 -1.89 -18.10
CA ASP A 22 -18.44 -2.43 -16.75
C ASP A 22 -19.87 -2.48 -16.22
N ASN A 23 -20.45 -3.67 -16.25
CA ASN A 23 -21.73 -3.96 -15.62
C ASN A 23 -21.55 -5.21 -14.75
N SER A 24 -22.01 -5.08 -13.51
CA SER A 24 -22.33 -6.11 -12.53
C SER A 24 -21.17 -6.95 -11.96
N ASN A 25 -20.85 -6.75 -10.68
CA ASN A 25 -21.51 -7.54 -9.62
C ASN A 25 -21.14 -7.06 -8.21
N GLU A 26 -22.16 -6.77 -7.42
CA GLU A 26 -22.13 -6.80 -5.97
C GLU A 26 -21.87 -8.25 -5.53
N ASN A 27 -20.83 -8.51 -4.73
CA ASN A 27 -20.77 -9.59 -3.73
C ASN A 27 -19.37 -9.68 -3.08
N GLY A 28 -19.29 -9.41 -1.78
CA GLY A 28 -18.17 -9.80 -0.92
C GLY A 28 -17.24 -8.66 -0.51
N THR A 29 -17.64 -7.87 0.49
CA THR A 29 -16.68 -7.11 1.31
C THR A 29 -15.81 -8.09 2.11
N GLU A 30 -14.84 -8.73 1.45
CA GLU A 30 -13.62 -9.14 2.16
C GLU A 30 -12.99 -7.84 2.61
N GLN A 31 -13.11 -7.54 3.90
CA GLN A 31 -12.66 -6.26 4.43
C GLN A 31 -11.13 -6.22 4.39
N ASP A 32 -10.60 -5.69 3.30
CA ASP A 32 -9.26 -5.11 3.19
C ASP A 32 -9.15 -3.92 4.15
N LEU A 33 -9.24 -4.17 5.47
CA LEU A 33 -8.94 -3.15 6.46
C LEU A 33 -7.44 -2.91 6.38
N ASN A 34 -7.09 -1.70 5.98
CA ASN A 34 -5.71 -1.28 5.91
C ASN A 34 -5.18 -1.04 7.34
N ILE A 35 -3.86 -1.00 7.47
CA ILE A 35 -3.21 -0.75 8.77
C ILE A 35 -3.74 0.52 9.47
N ALA A 36 -4.07 1.55 8.67
CA ALA A 36 -4.64 2.81 9.13
C ALA A 36 -6.01 2.65 9.82
N ASP A 37 -6.86 1.73 9.34
CA ASP A 37 -8.20 1.52 9.91
C ASP A 37 -8.10 0.89 11.30
N LEU A 38 -7.24 -0.12 11.45
CA LEU A 38 -6.98 -0.77 12.74
C LEU A 38 -6.39 0.20 13.76
N GLN A 39 -5.57 1.15 13.31
CA GLN A 39 -5.01 2.17 14.18
C GLN A 39 -6.03 3.18 14.69
N ARG A 40 -7.06 3.50 13.89
CA ARG A 40 -8.16 4.41 14.26
C ARG A 40 -9.15 3.77 15.23
N MET A 41 -9.27 2.44 15.21
CA MET A 41 -10.12 1.69 16.14
C MET A 41 -9.68 1.88 17.60
N THR A 42 -10.65 1.82 18.50
CA THR A 42 -10.45 1.79 19.95
C THR A 42 -9.93 0.44 20.41
N MET A 43 -9.34 0.41 21.62
CA MET A 43 -8.87 -0.85 22.20
C MET A 43 -10.02 -1.86 22.38
N LYS A 44 -11.23 -1.38 22.66
CA LYS A 44 -12.42 -2.24 22.81
C LYS A 44 -12.78 -2.91 21.48
N GLU A 45 -12.84 -2.13 20.40
CA GLU A 45 -13.13 -2.64 19.04
C GLU A 45 -12.06 -3.63 18.58
N LEU A 46 -10.78 -3.35 18.84
CA LEU A 46 -9.69 -4.28 18.50
C LEU A 46 -9.80 -5.61 19.28
N LEU A 47 -10.22 -5.58 20.53
CA LEU A 47 -10.45 -6.79 21.32
C LEU A 47 -11.67 -7.58 20.85
N GLU A 48 -12.73 -6.90 20.40
CA GLU A 48 -13.89 -7.54 19.77
C GLU A 48 -13.49 -8.20 18.45
N LEU A 49 -12.78 -7.46 17.58
CA LEU A 49 -12.26 -7.98 16.33
C LEU A 49 -11.34 -9.19 16.52
N ALA A 50 -10.44 -9.15 17.52
CA ALA A 50 -9.57 -10.27 17.84
C ALA A 50 -10.35 -11.52 18.29
N ARG A 51 -11.48 -11.36 18.98
CA ARG A 51 -12.37 -12.49 19.34
C ARG A 51 -13.09 -13.04 18.12
N ASP A 52 -13.60 -12.17 17.26
CA ASP A 52 -14.34 -12.56 16.06
C ASP A 52 -13.46 -13.32 15.08
N GLU A 53 -12.19 -12.91 14.95
CA GLU A 53 -11.16 -13.61 14.18
C GLU A 53 -10.55 -14.82 14.90
N LYS A 54 -11.02 -15.14 16.11
CA LYS A 54 -10.59 -16.30 16.91
C LYS A 54 -9.08 -16.32 17.19
N LEU A 55 -8.48 -15.14 17.40
CA LEU A 55 -7.08 -15.06 17.84
C LEU A 55 -6.93 -15.70 19.23
N THR A 56 -5.81 -16.38 19.47
CA THR A 56 -5.43 -16.83 20.82
C THR A 56 -4.43 -15.88 21.44
N ASP A 57 -4.28 -15.87 22.77
CA ASP A 57 -3.21 -15.18 23.50
C ASP A 57 -3.06 -13.68 23.18
N PHE A 58 -4.18 -12.95 23.13
CA PHE A 58 -4.19 -11.49 22.89
C PHE A 58 -4.50 -10.67 24.16
N THR A 59 -4.78 -11.34 25.28
CA THR A 59 -5.05 -10.70 26.57
C THR A 59 -3.79 -10.06 27.13
N GLY A 60 -3.89 -8.81 27.60
CA GLY A 60 -2.76 -8.06 28.17
C GLY A 60 -1.77 -7.48 27.15
N LEU A 61 -2.00 -7.65 25.84
CA LEU A 61 -1.22 -7.00 24.80
C LEU A 61 -1.46 -5.48 24.78
N LYS A 62 -0.43 -4.72 24.42
CA LYS A 62 -0.60 -3.30 24.09
C LYS A 62 -1.35 -3.17 22.76
N LYS A 63 -1.91 -1.98 22.50
CA LYS A 63 -2.68 -1.71 21.28
C LYS A 63 -1.90 -2.08 20.02
N GLN A 64 -0.62 -1.68 19.93
CA GLN A 64 0.24 -1.99 18.79
C GLN A 64 0.49 -3.48 18.61
N ASP A 65 0.81 -4.20 19.70
CA ASP A 65 1.03 -5.64 19.65
C ASP A 65 -0.24 -6.40 19.22
N LEU A 66 -1.41 -5.93 19.66
CA LEU A 66 -2.70 -6.47 19.26
C LEU A 66 -2.98 -6.25 17.76
N ILE A 67 -2.76 -5.03 17.27
CA ILE A 67 -2.89 -4.70 15.84
C ILE A 67 -1.96 -5.58 15.01
N PHE A 68 -0.69 -5.69 15.41
CA PHE A 68 0.29 -6.52 14.70
C PHE A 68 -0.13 -7.99 14.66
N LYS A 69 -0.73 -8.49 15.75
CA LYS A 69 -1.21 -9.87 15.81
C LYS A 69 -2.41 -10.12 14.90
N ILE A 70 -3.39 -9.21 14.90
CA ILE A 70 -4.54 -9.25 13.99
C ILE A 70 -4.04 -9.23 12.54
N LEU A 71 -3.15 -8.28 12.23
CA LEU A 71 -2.53 -8.18 10.92
C LEU A 71 -1.86 -9.51 10.52
N LYS A 72 -1.00 -10.07 11.39
CA LYS A 72 -0.29 -11.31 11.11
C LYS A 72 -1.22 -12.49 10.82
N GLU A 73 -2.32 -12.65 11.55
CA GLU A 73 -3.27 -13.74 11.28
C GLU A 73 -4.01 -13.52 9.94
N ARG A 74 -4.37 -12.28 9.61
CA ARG A 74 -4.99 -11.97 8.32
C ARG A 74 -4.06 -12.19 7.14
N THR A 75 -2.78 -11.82 7.24
CA THR A 75 -1.81 -12.09 6.16
C THR A 75 -1.67 -13.59 5.89
N LYS A 76 -1.79 -14.45 6.91
CA LYS A 76 -1.76 -15.90 6.72
C LYS A 76 -2.98 -16.41 5.95
N MET A 77 -4.14 -15.78 6.10
CA MET A 77 -5.37 -16.18 5.41
C MET A 77 -5.48 -15.61 3.99
N ASN A 78 -5.19 -14.32 3.80
CA ASN A 78 -5.41 -13.60 2.54
C ASN A 78 -4.14 -13.37 1.72
N GLY A 79 -2.95 -13.66 2.29
CA GLY A 79 -1.66 -13.69 1.58
C GLY A 79 -1.06 -12.33 1.19
N LEU A 80 -1.84 -11.26 1.18
CA LEU A 80 -1.39 -9.92 0.81
C LEU A 80 -1.85 -8.88 1.82
N MET A 81 -1.01 -7.86 2.02
CA MET A 81 -1.33 -6.67 2.78
C MET A 81 -1.05 -5.45 1.94
N PHE A 82 -2.00 -4.54 1.92
CA PHE A 82 -1.89 -3.27 1.26
C PHE A 82 -1.66 -2.17 2.30
N GLY A 83 -0.88 -1.19 1.89
CA GLY A 83 -0.57 -0.03 2.69
C GLY A 83 -0.07 1.08 1.78
N GLU A 84 -0.44 2.29 2.12
CA GLU A 84 -0.09 3.49 1.37
C GLU A 84 0.60 4.51 2.26
N GLY A 85 1.36 5.39 1.65
CA GLY A 85 2.08 6.45 2.34
C GLY A 85 3.05 7.14 1.39
N THR A 86 3.64 8.21 1.89
CA THR A 86 4.65 8.98 1.17
C THR A 86 6.02 8.39 1.43
N LEU A 87 6.78 8.09 0.38
CA LEU A 87 8.12 7.53 0.54
C LEU A 87 9.11 8.56 1.07
N GLU A 88 9.81 8.21 2.16
CA GLU A 88 10.99 8.90 2.69
C GLU A 88 12.21 7.97 2.59
N ILE A 89 13.18 8.31 1.74
CA ILE A 89 14.45 7.61 1.56
C ILE A 89 15.52 8.29 2.42
N LEU A 90 16.17 7.50 3.25
CA LEU A 90 17.27 7.91 4.13
C LEU A 90 18.63 7.91 3.39
N PRO A 91 19.67 8.56 3.93
CA PRO A 91 21.01 8.61 3.30
C PRO A 91 21.61 7.24 2.98
N ASP A 92 21.23 6.22 3.74
CA ASP A 92 21.68 4.82 3.57
C ASP A 92 20.98 4.10 2.41
N GLY A 93 20.03 4.75 1.74
CA GLY A 93 19.38 4.27 0.52
C GLY A 93 18.21 3.31 0.73
N PHE A 94 17.83 3.01 1.98
CA PHE A 94 16.54 2.42 2.31
C PHE A 94 15.54 3.52 2.69
N GLY A 95 14.25 3.20 2.74
CA GLY A 95 13.24 4.18 3.08
C GLY A 95 12.04 3.58 3.80
N PHE A 96 11.11 4.45 4.16
CA PHE A 96 9.85 4.11 4.79
C PHE A 96 8.69 4.81 4.08
N LEU A 97 7.56 4.13 3.92
CA LEU A 97 6.30 4.79 3.58
C LEU A 97 5.71 5.37 4.86
N ARG A 98 5.66 6.70 4.91
CA ARG A 98 5.08 7.46 6.03
C ARG A 98 3.62 7.74 5.74
N SER A 99 2.75 7.50 6.72
CA SER A 99 1.34 7.83 6.55
C SER A 99 1.08 9.34 6.74
N PRO A 100 0.25 9.97 5.87
CA PRO A 100 -0.18 11.36 6.05
C PRO A 100 -1.00 11.56 7.33
N ASP A 101 -1.66 10.51 7.82
CA ASP A 101 -2.49 10.54 9.02
C ASP A 101 -1.68 10.78 10.30
N TYR A 102 -0.37 10.48 10.25
CA TYR A 102 0.58 10.70 11.34
C TYR A 102 1.45 11.93 11.11
N HIS A 103 1.03 12.84 10.23
CA HIS A 103 1.79 14.05 9.86
C HIS A 103 3.23 13.74 9.38
N TYR A 104 3.44 12.57 8.77
CA TYR A 104 4.74 12.09 8.32
C TYR A 104 5.79 11.92 9.43
N LEU A 105 5.34 11.85 10.70
CA LEU A 105 6.22 11.58 11.83
C LEU A 105 6.62 10.11 11.85
N PRO A 106 7.84 9.78 12.31
CA PRO A 106 8.26 8.40 12.46
C PRO A 106 7.34 7.59 13.36
N CYS A 107 6.79 6.52 12.81
CA CYS A 107 5.90 5.59 13.48
C CYS A 107 6.51 4.18 13.43
N PRO A 108 6.39 3.36 14.49
CA PRO A 108 6.84 1.96 14.45
C PRO A 108 6.11 1.12 13.40
N ASP A 109 4.98 1.62 12.88
CA ASP A 109 4.13 0.94 11.90
C ASP A 109 4.47 1.36 10.45
N ASP A 110 5.50 2.19 10.24
CA ASP A 110 5.90 2.62 8.91
C ASP A 110 6.42 1.45 8.06
N ILE A 111 6.02 1.44 6.79
CA ILE A 111 6.31 0.31 5.90
C ILE A 111 7.74 0.45 5.37
N TYR A 112 8.59 -0.49 5.73
CA TYR A 112 9.96 -0.55 5.23
C TYR A 112 10.00 -0.79 3.71
N VAL A 113 10.82 -0.01 3.03
CA VAL A 113 11.13 -0.17 1.60
C VAL A 113 12.62 -0.41 1.42
N SER A 114 12.95 -1.55 0.81
CA SER A 114 14.33 -1.93 0.59
C SER A 114 15.01 -1.07 -0.48
N PRO A 115 16.34 -0.89 -0.42
CA PRO A 115 17.10 -0.19 -1.46
C PRO A 115 16.93 -0.81 -2.86
N SER A 116 16.73 -2.12 -2.94
CA SER A 116 16.51 -2.82 -4.21
C SER A 116 15.15 -2.48 -4.82
N GLN A 117 14.08 -2.38 -4.01
CA GLN A 117 12.78 -1.90 -4.48
C GLN A 117 12.85 -0.45 -4.97
N ILE A 118 13.47 0.44 -4.21
CA ILE A 118 13.66 1.86 -4.59
C ILE A 118 14.36 1.97 -5.94
N ARG A 119 15.47 1.25 -6.13
CA ARG A 119 16.22 1.26 -7.40
C ARG A 119 15.45 0.61 -8.55
N ARG A 120 14.79 -0.52 -8.30
CA ARG A 120 14.07 -1.28 -9.34
C ARG A 120 12.91 -0.48 -9.93
N PHE A 121 12.20 0.27 -9.10
CA PHE A 121 11.04 1.06 -9.51
C PHE A 121 11.34 2.55 -9.72
N GLY A 122 12.58 3.00 -9.50
CA GLY A 122 13.00 4.39 -9.70
C GLY A 122 12.32 5.36 -8.72
N LEU A 123 12.00 4.90 -7.51
CA LEU A 123 11.26 5.68 -6.50
C LEU A 123 12.11 6.86 -5.99
N ARG A 124 11.43 7.93 -5.59
CA ARG A 124 12.04 9.16 -5.05
C ARG A 124 11.29 9.60 -3.79
N ASN A 125 11.91 10.46 -2.99
CA ASN A 125 11.24 11.08 -1.85
C ASN A 125 9.99 11.81 -2.31
N GLY A 126 8.87 11.60 -1.61
CA GLY A 126 7.60 12.24 -1.94
C GLY A 126 6.78 11.53 -3.03
N ALA A 127 7.26 10.39 -3.55
CA ALA A 127 6.53 9.56 -4.51
C ALA A 127 5.37 8.79 -3.88
#